data_AF-A0AB32ZYR8-F1
#
_entry.id   AF-A0AB32ZYR8-F1
#
_cell.length_a   1.000
_cell.length_b   1.000
_cell.length_c   1.000
_cell.angle_alpha   90.00
_cell.angle_beta   90.00
_cell.angle_gamma   90.00
#
_symmetry.space_group_name_H-M   'P 1'
#
loop_
_entity.id
_entity.type
_entity.pdbx_description
1 polymer ?
#
loop_
_entity_poly.entity_id
_entity_poly.type
_entity_poly.pdbx_seq_one_letter_code
_entity_poly.pdbx_strand_id
1 'polypeptide(L)'
;MKLEKWARIREKGKQRFVLVYGVLGWGVSTGLLWSLLMAFIEPSENIWGRLAIAMIIFPIAGIAFGHLTWNKSEKAFAKETTRTV
;
A
#
# COMPACT_ATOMS: atom_id res chain seq x y z
N MET A 1 3.79 8.96 -21.04
CA MET A 1 4.54 8.83 -19.76
C MET A 1 3.81 8.06 -18.64
N LYS A 2 2.53 8.31 -18.32
CA LYS A 2 1.82 7.53 -17.26
C LYS A 2 1.55 6.07 -17.62
N LEU A 3 1.18 5.80 -18.88
CA LEU A 3 0.89 4.45 -19.39
C LEU A 3 2.11 3.52 -19.37
N GLU A 4 3.26 3.95 -19.91
CA GLU A 4 4.48 3.15 -19.94
C GLU A 4 4.98 2.78 -18.54
N LYS A 5 4.87 3.71 -17.58
CA LYS A 5 5.23 3.45 -16.18
C LYS A 5 4.31 2.39 -15.57
N TRP A 6 3.00 2.48 -15.79
CA TRP A 6 2.05 1.45 -15.33
C TRP A 6 2.29 0.12 -16.04
N ALA A 7 2.58 0.11 -17.35
CA ALA A 7 2.88 -1.11 -18.11
C ALA A 7 4.08 -1.87 -17.52
N ARG A 8 5.18 -1.18 -17.19
CA ARG A 8 6.35 -1.79 -16.51
C ARG A 8 6.04 -2.30 -15.11
N ILE A 9 5.16 -1.62 -14.37
CA ILE A 9 4.73 -2.06 -13.04
C ILE A 9 3.82 -3.29 -13.16
N ARG A 10 2.94 -3.30 -14.16
CA ARG A 10 2.00 -4.37 -14.46
C ARG A 10 2.70 -5.67 -14.83
N GLU A 11 3.74 -5.58 -15.66
CA GLU A 11 4.56 -6.70 -16.12
C GLU A 11 5.16 -7.50 -14.95
N LYS A 12 5.47 -6.83 -13.84
CA LYS A 12 5.99 -7.45 -12.61
C LYS A 12 4.93 -8.21 -11.80
N GLY A 13 3.65 -8.10 -12.18
CA GLY A 13 2.54 -8.84 -11.60
C GLY A 13 1.86 -8.17 -10.40
N LYS A 14 0.58 -8.52 -10.22
CA LYS A 14 -0.30 -7.97 -9.18
C LYS A 14 0.16 -8.27 -7.76
N GLN A 15 0.59 -9.52 -7.50
CA GLN A 15 1.01 -9.92 -6.15
C GLN A 15 2.22 -9.11 -5.67
N ARG A 16 3.22 -8.91 -6.55
CA ARG A 16 4.38 -8.09 -6.24
C ARG A 16 4.01 -6.63 -6.01
N PHE A 17 3.06 -6.09 -6.77
CA PHE A 17 2.56 -4.74 -6.54
C PHE A 17 1.89 -4.60 -5.17
N VAL A 18 1.00 -5.53 -4.81
CA VAL A 18 0.31 -5.51 -3.52
C VAL A 18 1.30 -5.62 -2.37
N LEU A 19 2.28 -6.53 -2.45
CA LEU A 19 3.31 -6.67 -1.41
C LEU A 19 4.20 -5.43 -1.31
N VAL A 20 4.73 -4.92 -2.43
CA VAL A 20 5.70 -3.82 -2.38
C VAL A 20 5.03 -2.47 -2.11
N TYR A 21 3.96 -2.14 -2.83
CA TYR A 21 3.32 -0.82 -2.74
C TYR A 21 2.19 -0.78 -1.71
N GLY A 22 1.43 -1.87 -1.57
CA GLY A 22 0.35 -1.96 -0.58
C GLY A 22 0.88 -2.26 0.82
N VAL A 23 1.60 -3.37 0.98
CA VAL A 23 2.04 -3.86 2.29
C VAL A 23 3.26 -3.09 2.78
N LEU A 24 4.39 -3.14 2.06
CA LEU A 24 5.63 -2.51 2.50
C LEU A 24 5.56 -0.97 2.37
N GLY A 25 5.06 -0.50 1.23
CA GLY A 25 5.02 0.92 0.90
C GLY A 25 4.00 1.70 1.70
N TRP A 26 2.79 1.16 1.88
CA TRP A 26 1.72 1.83 2.63
C TRP A 26 1.53 1.24 4.03
N GLY A 27 1.32 -0.07 4.18
CA GLY A 27 1.00 -0.70 5.46
C GLY A 27 2.11 -0.60 6.51
N VAL A 28 3.33 -1.04 6.21
CA VAL A 28 4.45 -1.02 7.17
C VAL A 28 4.86 0.41 7.49
N SER A 29 4.93 1.29 6.49
CA SER A 29 5.30 2.69 6.69
C SER A 29 4.27 3.43 7.55
N THR A 30 2.97 3.28 7.28
CA THR A 30 1.91 3.90 8.11
C THR A 30 1.84 3.29 9.50
N GLY A 31 1.97 1.97 9.64
CA GLY A 31 2.02 1.31 10.95
C GLY A 31 3.19 1.81 11.81
N LEU A 32 4.36 2.01 11.20
CA LEU A 32 5.54 2.54 11.89
C LEU A 32 5.33 4.01 12.28
N LEU A 33 4.88 4.86 11.35
CA LEU A 33 4.60 6.27 11.62
C LEU A 33 3.52 6.44 12.69
N TRP A 34 2.46 5.64 12.63
CA TRP A 34 1.39 5.64 13.63
C TRP A 34 1.92 5.24 15.00
N SER A 35 2.75 4.19 15.07
CA SER A 35 3.32 3.74 16.34
C SER A 35 4.24 4.80 16.94
N LEU A 36 5.05 5.48 16.14
CA LEU A 36 5.89 6.59 16.58
C LEU A 36 5.05 7.78 17.05
N LEU A 37 4.05 8.19 16.28
CA LEU A 37 3.13 9.26 16.64
C LEU A 37 2.46 8.98 17.99
N MET A 38 2.00 7.75 18.17
CA MET A 38 1.37 7.31 19.40
C MET A 38 2.31 7.24 20.59
N ALA A 39 3.59 6.94 20.38
CA ALA A 39 4.59 7.03 21.44
C ALA A 39 4.76 8.47 21.97
N PHE A 40 4.51 9.49 21.14
CA PHE A 40 4.53 10.89 21.58
C PHE A 40 3.23 11.33 22.27
N ILE A 41 2.08 10.79 21.86
CA ILE A 41 0.76 11.17 22.39
C ILE A 41 0.46 10.42 23.70
N GLU A 42 0.77 9.13 23.76
CA GLU A 42 0.47 8.22 24.89
C GLU A 42 1.74 7.46 25.32
N PRO A 43 2.73 8.15 25.91
CA PRO A 43 4.01 7.53 26.29
C PRO A 43 3.92 6.51 27.43
N SER A 44 2.80 6.48 28.17
CA SER A 44 2.57 5.52 29.27
C SER A 44 2.17 4.12 28.80
N GLU A 45 1.80 3.96 27.52
CA GLU A 45 1.44 2.66 26.98
C GLU A 45 2.64 1.85 26.49
N ASN A 46 2.47 0.52 26.47
CA ASN A 46 3.50 -0.38 25.97
C ASN A 46 3.66 -0.24 24.44
N ILE A 47 4.68 0.52 24.04
CA ILE A 47 5.07 0.75 22.65
C ILE A 47 5.24 -0.56 21.86
N TRP A 48 5.80 -1.60 22.47
CA TRP A 48 6.03 -2.87 21.79
C TRP A 48 4.74 -3.63 21.48
N GLY A 49 3.77 -3.61 22.41
CA GLY A 49 2.44 -4.17 22.19
C GLY A 49 1.68 -3.45 21.09
N ARG A 50 1.70 -2.10 21.12
CA ARG A 50 1.06 -1.26 20.11
C ARG A 50 1.69 -1.44 18.72
N LEU A 51 3.02 -1.49 18.65
CA LEU A 51 3.78 -1.71 17.42
C LEU A 51 3.48 -3.10 16.83
N ALA A 52 3.41 -4.15 17.65
CA ALA A 52 3.06 -5.49 17.19
C ALA A 52 1.66 -5.54 16.56
N ILE A 53 0.66 -4.92 17.21
CA ILE A 53 -0.71 -4.82 16.67
C ILE A 53 -0.71 -4.01 15.37
N ALA A 54 -0.02 -2.87 15.33
CA ALA A 54 0.08 -2.02 14.15
C ALA A 54 0.74 -2.75 12.97
N MET A 55 1.80 -3.51 13.21
CA MET A 55 2.49 -4.31 12.19
C MET A 55 1.67 -5.51 11.70
N ILE A 56 0.52 -5.82 12.30
CA ILE A 56 -0.42 -6.81 11.78
C ILE A 56 -1.56 -6.11 11.04
N ILE A 57 -2.22 -5.15 11.70
CA ILE A 57 -3.41 -4.49 11.15
C ILE A 57 -3.09 -3.66 9.90
N PHE A 58 -2.04 -2.82 9.94
CA PHE A 58 -1.73 -1.94 8.82
C PHE A 58 -1.24 -2.70 7.58
N PRO A 59 -0.39 -3.73 7.68
CA PRO A 59 -0.08 -4.63 6.55
C PRO A 59 -1.30 -5.32 5.95
N ILE A 60 -2.23 -5.83 6.76
CA ILE A 60 -3.48 -6.44 6.27
C ILE A 60 -4.32 -5.41 5.52
N ALA A 61 -4.49 -4.21 6.08
CA ALA A 61 -5.14 -3.10 5.40
C ALA A 61 -4.40 -2.70 4.10
N GLY A 62 -3.07 -2.76 4.11
CA GLY A 62 -2.21 -2.53 2.96
C GLY A 62 -2.41 -3.55 1.83
N ILE A 63 -2.73 -4.80 2.15
CA ILE A 63 -3.11 -5.81 1.14
C ILE A 63 -4.39 -5.34 0.43
N ALA A 64 -5.45 -5.05 1.19
CA ALA A 64 -6.72 -4.59 0.63
C ALA A 64 -6.55 -3.30 -0.19
N PHE A 65 -5.79 -2.33 0.33
CA PHE A 65 -5.47 -1.09 -0.36
C PHE A 65 -4.68 -1.32 -1.65
N GLY A 66 -3.70 -2.21 -1.64
CA GLY A 66 -2.92 -2.60 -2.81
C GLY A 66 -3.81 -3.22 -3.90
N HIS A 67 -4.74 -4.09 -3.52
CA HIS A 67 -5.70 -4.70 -4.45
C HIS A 67 -6.63 -3.67 -5.08
N LEU A 68 -7.18 -2.75 -4.29
CA LEU A 68 -8.06 -1.68 -4.77
C LEU A 68 -7.31 -0.73 -5.72
N THR A 69 -6.09 -0.33 -5.35
CA THR A 69 -5.25 0.56 -6.15
C THR A 69 -4.84 -0.08 -7.46
N TRP A 70 -4.49 -1.37 -7.46
CA TRP A 70 -4.23 -2.11 -8.69
C TRP A 70 -5.45 -2.12 -9.61
N ASN A 71 -6.62 -2.50 -9.09
CA ASN A 71 -7.84 -2.57 -9.89
C ASN A 71 -8.24 -1.19 -10.47
N LYS A 72 -8.07 -0.11 -9.71
CA LYS A 72 -8.30 1.26 -10.21
C LYS A 72 -7.32 1.63 -11.34
N SER A 73 -6.06 1.28 -11.17
CA SER A 73 -5.00 1.57 -12.14
C SER A 73 -5.17 0.76 -13.43
N GLU A 74 -5.59 -0.50 -13.33
CA GLU A 74 -5.96 -1.34 -14.48
C GLU A 74 -7.14 -0.77 -15.27
N LYS A 75 -8.20 -0.32 -14.57
CA LYS A 75 -9.35 0.34 -15.22
C LYS A 75 -8.94 1.63 -15.93
N ALA A 76 -8.08 2.43 -15.31
CA ALA A 76 -7.55 3.65 -15.92
C ALA A 76 -6.69 3.32 -17.17
N PHE A 77 -5.82 2.31 -17.08
CA PHE A 77 -5.00 1.86 -18.19
C PHE A 77 -5.83 1.37 -19.38
N ALA A 78 -6.87 0.57 -19.12
CA ALA A 78 -7.79 0.10 -20.16
C ALA A 78 -8.51 1.28 -20.86
N LYS A 79 -9.04 2.23 -20.08
CA LYS A 79 -9.74 3.41 -20.61
C LYS A 79 -8.86 4.28 -21.50
N GLU A 80 -7.61 4.51 -21.10
CA GLU A 80 -6.67 5.33 -21.87
C GLU A 80 -6.26 4.63 -23.19
N THR A 81 -6.12 3.30 -23.16
CA THR A 81 -5.77 2.49 -24.34
C THR A 81 -6.91 2.50 -25.35
N THR A 82 -8.17 2.36 -24.92
CA THR A 82 -9.33 2.45 -25.82
C THR A 82 -9.52 3.84 -26.43
N ARG A 83 -8.98 4.89 -25.81
CA ARG A 83 -9.09 6.28 -26.32
C ARG A 83 -8.00 6.65 -27.33
N THR A 84 -6.95 5.84 -27.45
CA THR A 84 -5.81 6.06 -28.34
C THR A 84 -5.83 5.16 -29.59
N VAL A 85 -6.76 4.20 -29.66
CA VAL A 85 -7.10 3.39 -30.84
C VAL A 85 -8.31 4.01 -31.52
#